data_AF-W2SNJ9-F1
#
_entry.id   AF-W2SNJ9-F1
#
_cell.length_a   1.000
_cell.length_b   1.000
_cell.length_c   1.000
_cell.angle_alpha   90.00
_cell.angle_beta   90.00
_cell.angle_gamma   90.00
#
_symmetry.space_group_name_H-M   'P 1'
#
loop_
_entity.id
_entity.type
_entity.pdbx_description
1 polymer ?
#
loop_
_entity_poly.entity_id
_entity_poly.type
_entity_poly.pdbx_seq_one_letter_code
_entity_poly.pdbx_strand_id
1 'polypeptide(L)'
;MWYVQCSLPGKYFATENTKKYLRIFYDSTYTSCVSATHWTPLYSSATHGISVNRFETNVFDYRGPTVSIFELTDKSVYVLATEETWRHGSSRFGGSDTMLFQLAPKLDRWEASASIYCNFKIRSAGFGLSFKEVMKIDKDMSNIESIEVWGCAASNALEDQQKLRMWQNQQAEKNRKVPLPGNWDDNPDKTILEMAGFKFSDERRKMDLEAQSTR
;
A
#
# COMPACT_ATOMS: atom_id res chain seq x y z
N MET A 1 -20.86 -7.08 6.07
CA MET A 1 -19.93 -6.58 7.10
C MET A 1 -20.29 -6.94 8.53
N TRP A 2 -21.56 -6.84 8.96
CA TRP A 2 -21.97 -7.15 10.35
C TRP A 2 -21.45 -8.49 10.89
N TYR A 3 -21.60 -9.58 10.12
CA TYR A 3 -21.12 -10.91 10.52
C TYR A 3 -19.60 -10.96 10.81
N VAL A 4 -18.80 -10.32 9.97
CA VAL A 4 -17.35 -10.24 10.14
C VAL A 4 -17.02 -9.44 11.40
N GLN A 5 -17.70 -8.31 11.61
CA GLN A 5 -17.49 -7.48 12.79
C GLN A 5 -17.84 -8.21 14.09
N CYS A 6 -18.92 -9.00 14.12
CA CYS A 6 -19.26 -9.78 15.33
C CYS A 6 -18.30 -10.95 15.59
N SER A 7 -17.59 -11.42 14.56
CA SER A 7 -16.72 -12.59 14.68
C SER A 7 -15.27 -12.24 15.00
N LEU A 8 -14.82 -11.03 14.69
CA LEU A 8 -13.42 -10.63 14.87
C LEU A 8 -13.05 -10.37 16.34
N PRO A 9 -11.82 -10.71 16.77
CA PRO A 9 -11.30 -10.34 18.08
C PRO A 9 -11.27 -8.82 18.30
N GLY A 10 -11.31 -8.39 19.56
CA GLY A 10 -11.30 -6.98 19.97
C GLY A 10 -10.11 -6.15 19.43
N LYS A 11 -9.01 -6.78 18.99
CA LYS A 11 -7.85 -6.09 18.41
C LYS A 11 -8.14 -5.41 17.07
N TYR A 12 -9.14 -5.87 16.33
CA TYR A 12 -9.60 -5.24 15.07
C TYR A 12 -10.58 -4.08 15.32
N PHE A 13 -10.78 -3.72 16.58
CA PHE A 13 -11.63 -2.62 16.98
C PHE A 13 -10.77 -1.60 17.72
N ALA A 14 -10.63 -0.41 17.15
CA ALA A 14 -9.86 0.66 17.75
C ALA A 14 -10.41 0.98 19.14
N THR A 15 -9.58 0.87 20.18
CA THR A 15 -9.94 1.26 21.54
C THR A 15 -9.90 2.78 21.66
N GLU A 16 -10.87 3.49 21.07
CA GLU A 16 -10.99 4.94 21.30
C GLU A 16 -11.41 5.19 22.75
N ASN A 17 -10.48 5.75 23.54
CA ASN A 17 -10.70 6.35 24.86
C ASN A 17 -11.94 5.86 25.62
N THR A 18 -11.80 4.66 26.21
CA THR A 18 -12.76 4.08 27.16
C THR A 18 -13.23 5.07 28.23
N LYS A 19 -12.46 6.11 28.57
CA LYS A 19 -12.85 7.12 29.56
C LYS A 19 -14.05 8.01 29.17
N LYS A 20 -14.33 8.23 27.89
CA LYS A 20 -15.48 9.07 27.47
C LYS A 20 -16.80 8.28 27.46
N TYR A 21 -16.74 7.00 27.12
CA TYR A 21 -17.91 6.10 27.08
C TYR A 21 -18.18 5.40 28.42
N LEU A 22 -17.18 5.18 29.28
CA LEU A 22 -17.37 4.56 30.61
C LEU A 22 -18.27 5.41 31.54
N ARG A 23 -18.48 6.70 31.24
CA ARG A 23 -19.41 7.55 32.00
C ARG A 23 -20.89 7.29 31.67
N ILE A 24 -21.20 6.54 30.61
CA ILE A 24 -22.57 6.31 30.15
C ILE A 24 -23.09 4.91 30.58
N PHE A 25 -22.21 3.97 30.92
CA PHE A 25 -22.57 2.55 31.10
C PHE A 25 -22.61 2.04 32.54
N TYR A 26 -22.60 2.91 33.57
CA TYR A 26 -22.74 2.42 34.95
C TYR A 26 -24.17 2.02 35.32
N ASP A 27 -25.11 2.14 34.39
CA ASP A 27 -26.52 1.81 34.61
C ASP A 27 -27.13 1.14 33.38
N SER A 28 -26.81 -0.14 33.16
CA SER A 28 -27.69 -1.10 32.46
C SER A 28 -26.98 -2.44 32.28
N THR A 29 -27.52 -3.47 32.93
CA THR A 29 -27.16 -4.88 32.76
C THR A 29 -27.69 -5.41 31.44
N TYR A 30 -27.07 -5.04 30.32
CA TYR A 30 -27.22 -5.74 29.05
C TYR A 30 -25.90 -5.71 28.29
N THR A 31 -25.37 -6.90 28.01
CA THR A 31 -24.16 -7.15 27.22
C THR A 31 -24.32 -6.52 25.84
N SER A 32 -23.80 -5.30 25.67
CA SER A 32 -23.98 -4.53 24.45
C SER A 32 -22.97 -4.95 23.39
N CYS A 33 -23.49 -5.16 22.18
CA CYS A 33 -22.74 -5.25 20.94
C CYS A 33 -21.75 -4.07 20.87
N VAL A 34 -20.46 -4.42 20.77
CA VAL A 34 -19.35 -3.47 20.73
C VAL A 34 -19.61 -2.45 19.62
N SER A 35 -19.77 -1.20 20.06
CA SER A 35 -20.10 -0.06 19.22
C SER A 35 -19.08 0.10 18.10
N ALA A 36 -19.57 0.32 16.88
CA ALA A 36 -18.80 0.38 15.65
C ALA A 36 -17.56 1.30 15.78
N THR A 37 -16.40 0.69 15.96
CA THR A 37 -15.12 1.39 15.85
C THR A 37 -14.84 1.65 14.38
N HIS A 38 -14.53 2.90 14.03
CA HIS A 38 -14.34 3.34 12.66
C HIS A 38 -13.27 2.51 11.93
N TRP A 39 -13.67 1.74 10.91
CA TRP A 39 -12.74 1.14 9.96
C TRP A 39 -12.43 2.11 8.85
N THR A 40 -11.15 2.27 8.55
CA THR A 40 -10.69 3.27 7.60
C THR A 40 -10.37 2.60 6.26
N PRO A 41 -10.94 3.05 5.14
CA PRO A 41 -10.61 2.48 3.83
C PRO A 41 -9.16 2.86 3.46
N LEU A 42 -8.31 1.85 3.27
CA LEU A 42 -6.91 2.01 2.84
C LEU A 42 -6.77 1.87 1.33
N TYR A 43 -7.52 0.94 0.75
CA TYR A 43 -7.48 0.63 -0.67
C TYR A 43 -8.85 0.12 -1.14
N SER A 44 -9.25 0.54 -2.32
CA SER A 44 -10.44 0.01 -3.01
C SER A 44 -10.13 -0.05 -4.49
N SER A 45 -10.36 -1.22 -5.10
CA SER A 45 -10.19 -1.44 -6.53
C SER A 45 -11.13 -0.58 -7.36
N ALA A 46 -12.30 -0.22 -6.84
CA ALA A 46 -13.27 0.62 -7.54
C ALA A 46 -12.74 2.04 -7.80
N THR A 47 -11.95 2.59 -6.88
CA THR A 47 -11.39 3.95 -6.99
C THR A 47 -9.97 3.97 -7.53
N HIS A 48 -9.15 2.97 -7.17
CA HIS A 48 -7.73 2.96 -7.52
C HIS A 48 -7.41 2.09 -8.74
N GLY A 49 -8.31 1.19 -9.14
CA GLY A 49 -8.06 0.14 -10.14
C GLY A 49 -7.27 -1.04 -9.57
N ILE A 50 -7.32 -2.19 -10.25
CA ILE A 50 -6.66 -3.43 -9.81
C ILE A 50 -5.24 -3.47 -10.35
N SER A 51 -4.25 -3.41 -9.46
CA SER A 51 -2.87 -3.76 -9.77
C SER A 51 -2.09 -4.05 -8.50
N VAL A 52 -1.09 -4.93 -8.62
CA VAL A 52 -0.17 -5.26 -7.53
C VAL A 52 0.50 -4.01 -6.95
N ASN A 53 1.03 -3.13 -7.82
CA ASN A 53 1.75 -1.94 -7.36
C ASN A 53 0.86 -0.97 -6.57
N ARG A 54 -0.41 -0.82 -6.97
CA ARG A 54 -1.37 0.03 -6.24
C ARG A 54 -1.80 -0.60 -4.93
N PHE A 55 -2.02 -1.90 -4.90
CA PHE A 55 -2.28 -2.63 -3.66
C PHE A 55 -1.12 -2.45 -2.68
N GLU A 56 0.12 -2.70 -3.12
CA GLU A 56 1.31 -2.55 -2.30
C GLU A 56 1.46 -1.14 -1.73
N THR A 57 1.43 -0.11 -2.59
CA THR A 57 1.64 1.28 -2.19
C THR A 57 0.60 1.77 -1.18
N ASN A 58 -0.63 1.23 -1.24
CA ASN A 58 -1.69 1.64 -0.32
C ASN A 58 -1.72 0.84 0.99
N VAL A 59 -1.31 -0.44 0.95
CA VAL A 59 -1.56 -1.40 2.03
C VAL A 59 -0.29 -1.74 2.83
N PHE A 60 0.88 -1.84 2.19
CA PHE A 60 2.09 -2.38 2.84
C PHE A 60 2.69 -1.44 3.90
N ASP A 61 2.54 -0.13 3.71
CA ASP A 61 3.05 0.86 4.66
C ASP A 61 2.14 1.03 5.90
N TYR A 62 0.97 0.40 5.89
CA TYR A 62 0.04 0.50 7.02
C TYR A 62 0.52 -0.34 8.19
N ARG A 63 0.76 0.32 9.34
CA ARG A 63 1.20 -0.30 10.59
C ARG A 63 0.04 -0.52 11.53
N GLY A 64 -0.67 -1.62 11.35
CA GLY A 64 -1.74 -2.05 12.25
C GLY A 64 -2.57 -3.20 11.68
N PRO A 65 -3.59 -3.65 12.42
CA PRO A 65 -4.48 -4.70 11.96
C PRO A 65 -5.28 -4.24 10.74
N THR A 66 -5.41 -5.12 9.75
CA THR A 66 -6.12 -4.86 8.51
C THR A 66 -7.15 -5.94 8.23
N VAL A 67 -8.23 -5.54 7.59
CA VAL A 67 -9.28 -6.42 7.05
C VAL A 67 -9.35 -6.20 5.56
N SER A 68 -9.01 -7.23 4.79
CA SER A 68 -9.01 -7.23 3.33
C SER A 68 -10.14 -8.10 2.81
N ILE A 69 -10.95 -7.57 1.91
CA ILE A 69 -12.00 -8.27 1.18
C ILE A 69 -11.51 -8.50 -0.24
N PHE A 70 -11.58 -9.75 -0.70
CA PHE A 70 -11.24 -10.17 -2.04
C PHE A 70 -12.46 -10.84 -2.67
N GLU A 71 -12.97 -10.26 -3.73
CA GLU A 71 -13.94 -10.88 -4.61
C GLU A 71 -13.20 -11.46 -5.81
N LEU A 72 -13.29 -12.76 -6.00
CA LEU A 72 -12.64 -13.46 -7.11
C LEU A 72 -13.57 -13.53 -8.32
N THR A 73 -12.99 -13.77 -9.49
CA THR A 73 -13.72 -13.89 -10.75
C THR A 73 -14.72 -15.06 -10.78
N ASP A 74 -14.56 -16.03 -9.88
CA ASP A 74 -15.49 -17.15 -9.68
C ASP A 74 -16.67 -16.81 -8.76
N LYS A 75 -16.84 -15.52 -8.40
CA LYS A 75 -17.82 -15.00 -7.43
C LYS A 75 -17.60 -15.49 -5.99
N SER A 76 -16.46 -16.10 -5.69
CA SER A 76 -16.07 -16.39 -4.32
C SER A 76 -15.64 -15.11 -3.62
N VAL A 77 -16.17 -14.88 -2.42
CA VAL A 77 -15.83 -13.71 -1.61
C VAL A 77 -15.07 -14.18 -0.37
N TYR A 78 -13.84 -13.70 -0.23
CA TYR A 78 -12.99 -13.98 0.92
C TYR A 78 -12.73 -12.70 1.72
N VAL A 79 -12.72 -12.82 3.04
CA VAL A 79 -12.33 -11.75 3.95
C VAL A 79 -11.16 -12.24 4.79
N LEU A 80 -10.02 -11.58 4.65
CA LEU A 80 -8.80 -11.86 5.39
C LEU A 80 -8.58 -10.77 6.43
N ALA A 81 -8.56 -11.15 7.70
CA ALA A 81 -8.19 -10.28 8.80
C ALA A 81 -6.81 -10.68 9.31
N THR A 82 -5.88 -9.72 9.39
CA THR A 82 -4.52 -9.93 9.89
C THR A 82 -4.10 -8.80 10.82
N GLU A 83 -3.49 -9.15 11.95
CA GLU A 83 -2.87 -8.21 12.87
C GLU A 83 -1.46 -7.77 12.43
N GLU A 84 -0.79 -8.59 11.62
CA GLU A 84 0.54 -8.28 11.12
C GLU A 84 0.50 -7.40 9.87
N THR A 85 1.53 -6.57 9.72
CA THR A 85 1.72 -5.72 8.54
C THR A 85 2.03 -6.56 7.31
N TRP A 86 1.46 -6.15 6.18
CA TRP A 86 1.70 -6.77 4.88
C TRP A 86 3.16 -6.66 4.49
N ARG A 87 3.75 -7.79 4.09
CA ARG A 87 5.15 -7.87 3.67
C ARG A 87 5.36 -8.86 2.55
N HIS A 88 6.41 -8.66 1.77
CA HIS A 88 6.91 -9.68 0.86
C HIS A 88 7.79 -10.67 1.65
N GLY A 89 7.57 -11.96 1.45
CA GLY A 89 8.39 -12.98 2.09
C GLY A 89 8.31 -14.32 1.36
N SER A 90 9.39 -15.10 1.45
CA SER A 90 9.39 -16.51 1.03
C SER A 90 8.72 -17.42 2.05
N SER A 91 8.61 -16.98 3.31
CA SER A 91 7.90 -17.67 4.37
C SER A 91 6.50 -17.08 4.60
N ARG A 92 5.60 -17.89 5.13
CA ARG A 92 4.28 -17.43 5.56
C ARG A 92 4.39 -16.56 6.81
N PHE A 93 3.40 -15.69 7.01
CA PHE A 93 3.24 -14.80 8.14
C PHE A 93 1.77 -14.74 8.60
N GLY A 94 1.50 -13.94 9.62
CA GLY A 94 0.21 -13.88 10.30
C GLY A 94 0.33 -14.39 11.73
N GLY A 95 -0.22 -13.65 12.67
CA GLY A 95 -0.18 -14.00 14.09
C GLY A 95 -1.30 -14.95 14.49
N SER A 96 -1.54 -15.09 15.79
CA SER A 96 -2.56 -16.01 16.33
C SER A 96 -3.99 -15.61 15.96
N ASP A 97 -4.24 -14.33 15.73
CA ASP A 97 -5.58 -13.76 15.53
C ASP A 97 -5.85 -13.50 14.04
N THR A 98 -5.00 -14.06 13.18
CA THR A 98 -5.16 -14.00 11.73
C THR A 98 -6.24 -14.99 11.29
N MET A 99 -7.22 -14.49 10.57
CA MET A 99 -8.45 -15.22 10.23
C MET A 99 -8.83 -15.02 8.77
N LEU A 100 -9.33 -16.08 8.14
CA LEU A 100 -9.96 -16.03 6.83
C LEU A 100 -11.42 -16.43 6.95
N PHE A 101 -12.29 -15.67 6.32
CA PHE A 101 -13.70 -16.00 6.13
C PHE A 101 -13.96 -16.18 4.64
N GLN A 102 -14.67 -17.24 4.26
CA GLN A 102 -15.31 -17.33 2.96
C GLN A 102 -16.76 -16.94 3.16
N LEU A 103 -17.25 -15.90 2.47
CA LEU A 103 -18.63 -15.44 2.56
C LEU A 103 -19.51 -16.05 1.46
N ALA A 104 -18.91 -16.39 0.32
CA ALA A 104 -19.59 -17.02 -0.81
C ALA A 104 -18.64 -18.00 -1.52
N PRO A 105 -19.15 -19.12 -2.08
CA PRO A 105 -20.54 -19.57 -2.05
C PRO A 105 -20.98 -20.21 -0.72
N LYS A 106 -20.04 -20.66 0.12
CA LYS A 106 -20.30 -21.25 1.44
C LYS A 106 -19.66 -20.41 2.53
N LEU A 107 -20.38 -20.23 3.64
CA LEU A 107 -19.87 -19.52 4.81
C LEU A 107 -18.94 -20.44 5.59
N ASP A 108 -17.63 -20.21 5.50
CA ASP A 108 -16.61 -20.98 6.21
C ASP A 108 -15.58 -20.04 6.86
N ARG A 109 -14.95 -20.52 7.94
CA ARG A 109 -13.98 -19.77 8.74
C ARG A 109 -12.74 -20.60 9.01
N TRP A 110 -11.57 -19.99 8.87
CA TRP A 110 -10.28 -20.56 9.24
C TRP A 110 -9.48 -19.61 10.11
N GLU A 111 -8.86 -20.15 11.15
CA GLU A 111 -8.01 -19.43 12.08
C GLU A 111 -6.66 -20.15 12.15
N ALA A 112 -5.58 -19.42 11.91
CA ALA A 112 -4.24 -20.00 11.99
C ALA A 112 -3.14 -18.94 11.98
N SER A 113 -2.13 -19.19 12.81
CA SER A 113 -0.83 -18.52 12.73
C SER A 113 -0.02 -18.95 11.50
N ALA A 114 0.85 -18.06 11.02
CA ALA A 114 1.70 -18.25 9.86
C ALA A 114 0.94 -18.79 8.62
N SER A 115 -0.24 -18.23 8.39
CA SER A 115 -1.20 -18.71 7.39
C SER A 115 -1.12 -17.96 6.06
N ILE A 116 -0.66 -16.71 6.06
CA ILE A 116 -0.62 -15.83 4.89
C ILE A 116 0.73 -15.96 4.19
N TYR A 117 0.72 -16.28 2.91
CA TYR A 117 1.87 -16.13 2.02
C TYR A 117 1.64 -14.92 1.14
N CYS A 118 2.59 -13.99 1.06
CA CYS A 118 2.51 -12.88 0.12
C CYS A 118 3.89 -12.62 -0.50
N ASN A 119 3.98 -12.75 -1.81
CA ASN A 119 5.18 -12.38 -2.55
C ASN A 119 4.82 -11.94 -3.97
N PHE A 120 5.15 -10.71 -4.32
CA PHE A 120 4.98 -10.18 -5.67
C PHE A 120 6.28 -9.69 -6.31
N LYS A 121 7.40 -9.66 -5.55
CA LYS A 121 8.68 -9.07 -5.99
C LYS A 121 9.86 -10.04 -5.96
N ILE A 122 9.90 -10.94 -4.99
CA ILE A 122 11.06 -11.81 -4.75
C ILE A 122 11.05 -12.92 -5.79
N ARG A 123 11.98 -12.87 -6.75
CA ARG A 123 12.09 -13.85 -7.85
C ARG A 123 12.52 -15.24 -7.42
N SER A 124 13.16 -15.37 -6.25
CA SER A 124 13.61 -16.66 -5.70
C SER A 124 12.49 -17.47 -5.02
N ALA A 125 11.28 -16.93 -4.96
CA ALA A 125 10.11 -17.58 -4.36
C ALA A 125 8.90 -17.46 -5.29
N GLY A 126 7.89 -18.30 -5.09
CA GLY A 126 6.67 -18.29 -5.91
C GLY A 126 5.95 -16.94 -5.81
N PHE A 127 5.36 -16.47 -6.91
CA PHE A 127 4.58 -15.24 -6.90
C PHE A 127 3.12 -15.50 -6.56
N GLY A 128 2.51 -14.56 -5.84
CA GLY A 128 1.09 -14.57 -5.49
C GLY A 128 0.83 -14.28 -4.03
N LEU A 129 -0.45 -14.33 -3.68
CA LEU A 129 -0.95 -14.24 -2.31
C LEU A 129 -1.74 -15.52 -2.03
N SER A 130 -1.50 -16.18 -0.90
CA SER A 130 -2.32 -17.33 -0.52
C SER A 130 -2.56 -17.40 0.98
N PHE A 131 -3.72 -17.90 1.35
CA PHE A 131 -4.03 -18.28 2.73
C PHE A 131 -4.10 -19.80 2.81
N LYS A 132 -3.08 -20.41 3.43
CA LYS A 132 -2.83 -21.85 3.40
C LYS A 132 -3.03 -22.41 1.98
N GLU A 133 -3.87 -23.43 1.84
CA GLU A 133 -4.28 -24.05 0.57
C GLU A 133 -5.74 -23.70 0.21
N VAL A 134 -6.36 -22.78 0.95
CA VAL A 134 -7.80 -22.45 0.83
C VAL A 134 -8.02 -21.37 -0.21
N MET A 135 -7.26 -20.27 -0.11
CA MET A 135 -7.38 -19.14 -1.03
C MET A 135 -6.03 -18.90 -1.69
N LYS A 136 -6.04 -18.74 -3.01
CA LYS A 136 -4.86 -18.43 -3.82
C LYS A 136 -5.21 -17.31 -4.81
N ILE A 137 -4.32 -16.34 -4.88
CA ILE A 137 -4.35 -15.18 -5.77
C ILE A 137 -3.10 -15.22 -6.63
N ASP A 138 -3.31 -15.07 -7.93
CA ASP A 138 -2.24 -15.12 -8.92
C ASP A 138 -1.33 -13.89 -8.85
N LYS A 139 -0.15 -14.01 -9.45
CA LYS A 139 0.89 -12.98 -9.44
C LYS A 139 0.39 -11.61 -9.94
N ASP A 140 -0.51 -11.62 -10.93
CA ASP A 140 -1.01 -10.41 -11.61
C ASP A 140 -2.35 -9.95 -11.04
N MET A 141 -2.87 -10.61 -9.99
CA MET A 141 -4.23 -10.40 -9.47
C MET A 141 -5.32 -10.58 -10.54
N SER A 142 -5.07 -11.42 -11.55
CA SER A 142 -5.98 -11.69 -12.66
C SER A 142 -7.25 -12.42 -12.25
N ASN A 143 -7.19 -13.19 -11.17
CA ASN A 143 -8.31 -13.96 -10.64
C ASN A 143 -9.20 -13.15 -9.69
N ILE A 144 -8.99 -11.83 -9.62
CA ILE A 144 -9.71 -10.92 -8.73
C ILE A 144 -10.64 -10.01 -9.53
N GLU A 145 -11.87 -9.91 -9.09
CA GLU A 145 -12.87 -8.98 -9.60
C GLU A 145 -12.89 -7.67 -8.81
N SER A 146 -12.78 -7.74 -7.47
CA SER A 146 -12.73 -6.55 -6.62
C SER A 146 -11.88 -6.78 -5.35
N ILE A 147 -11.26 -5.70 -4.86
CA ILE A 147 -10.46 -5.70 -3.63
C ILE A 147 -10.83 -4.48 -2.81
N GLU A 148 -11.07 -4.69 -1.53
CA GLU A 148 -11.15 -3.62 -0.56
C GLU A 148 -10.27 -3.94 0.63
N VAL A 149 -9.56 -2.95 1.16
CA VAL A 149 -8.74 -3.11 2.35
C VAL A 149 -9.05 -2.00 3.32
N TRP A 150 -9.28 -2.40 4.57
CA TRP A 150 -9.68 -1.55 5.67
C TRP A 150 -8.64 -1.66 6.79
N GLY A 151 -8.21 -0.51 7.30
CA GLY A 151 -7.35 -0.40 8.47
C GLY A 151 -8.18 -0.25 9.73
N CYS A 152 -7.85 -1.05 10.74
CA CYS A 152 -8.58 -1.10 12.01
C CYS A 152 -7.90 -0.33 13.16
N ALA A 153 -6.71 0.23 12.94
CA ALA A 153 -6.01 1.06 13.93
C ALA A 153 -6.64 2.45 14.07
N ALA A 154 -6.37 3.11 15.19
CA ALA A 154 -6.87 4.44 15.51
C ALA A 154 -6.55 5.49 14.42
N SER A 155 -7.43 6.48 14.30
CA SER A 155 -7.51 7.54 13.28
C SER A 155 -6.17 8.21 12.92
N ASN A 156 -5.24 8.29 13.87
CA ASN A 156 -3.92 8.88 13.69
C ASN A 156 -3.08 8.17 12.61
N ALA A 157 -3.20 6.85 12.47
CA ALA A 157 -2.40 6.07 11.52
C ALA A 157 -2.73 6.42 10.05
N LEU A 158 -3.97 6.79 9.76
CA LEU A 158 -4.37 7.23 8.42
C LEU A 158 -3.86 8.63 8.11
N GLU A 159 -4.00 9.56 9.06
CA GLU A 159 -3.49 10.92 8.87
C GLU A 159 -1.98 10.91 8.64
N ASP A 160 -1.25 10.08 9.38
CA ASP A 160 0.19 9.93 9.21
C ASP A 160 0.54 9.32 7.85
N GLN A 161 -0.24 8.35 7.38
CA GLN A 161 -0.09 7.79 6.03
C GLN A 161 -0.40 8.82 4.94
N GLN A 162 -1.45 9.63 5.09
CA GLN A 162 -1.81 10.70 4.16
C GLN A 162 -0.73 11.79 4.14
N LYS A 163 -0.24 12.22 5.30
CA LYS A 163 0.89 13.15 5.44
C LYS A 163 2.14 12.60 4.75
N LEU A 164 2.44 11.32 4.95
CA LEU A 164 3.58 10.66 4.31
C LEU A 164 3.42 10.63 2.79
N ARG A 165 2.24 10.29 2.26
CA ARG A 165 1.96 10.30 0.81
C ARG A 165 2.07 11.70 0.22
N MET A 166 1.51 12.71 0.89
CA MET A 166 1.64 14.10 0.48
C MET A 166 3.11 14.53 0.42
N TRP A 167 3.90 14.15 1.43
CA TRP A 167 5.33 14.42 1.45
C TRP A 167 6.08 13.70 0.32
N GLN A 168 5.82 12.41 0.09
CA GLN A 168 6.44 11.63 -0.99
C GLN A 168 6.11 12.23 -2.37
N ASN A 169 4.86 12.64 -2.59
CA ASN A 169 4.45 13.28 -3.85
C ASN A 169 5.15 14.63 -4.06
N GLN A 170 5.30 15.44 -3.00
CA GLN A 170 6.04 16.70 -3.08
C GLN A 170 7.53 16.46 -3.37
N GLN A 171 8.13 15.40 -2.81
CA GLN A 171 9.51 15.01 -3.13
C GLN A 171 9.64 14.52 -4.57
N ALA A 172 8.72 13.69 -5.05
CA ALA A 172 8.71 13.21 -6.43
C ALA A 172 8.57 14.37 -7.43
N GLU A 173 7.73 15.36 -7.14
CA GLU A 173 7.58 16.55 -7.98
C GLU A 173 8.85 17.42 -7.96
N LYS A 174 9.50 17.57 -6.79
CA LYS A 174 10.81 18.24 -6.70
C LYS A 174 11.86 17.52 -7.53
N ASN A 175 11.93 16.19 -7.44
CA ASN A 175 12.87 15.37 -8.20
C ASN A 175 12.59 15.41 -9.71
N ARG A 176 11.31 15.47 -10.13
CA ARG A 176 10.94 15.64 -11.55
C ARG A 176 11.40 16.97 -12.13
N LYS A 177 11.42 18.01 -11.29
CA LYS A 177 11.90 19.36 -11.66
C LYS A 177 13.42 19.48 -11.66
N VAL A 178 14.15 18.49 -11.15
CA VAL A 178 15.61 18.47 -11.29
C VAL A 178 15.92 18.20 -12.75
N PRO A 179 16.65 19.11 -13.44
CA PRO A 179 17.02 18.89 -14.83
C PRO A 179 17.83 17.59 -14.92
N LEU A 180 17.46 16.74 -15.89
CA LEU A 180 18.23 15.53 -16.18
C LEU A 180 19.67 15.93 -16.51
N PRO A 181 20.69 15.18 -16.02
CA PRO A 181 22.08 15.41 -16.41
C PRO A 181 22.19 15.14 -17.92
N GLY A 182 22.14 16.21 -18.70
CA GLY A 182 21.93 16.16 -20.14
C GLY A 182 21.89 17.55 -20.79
N ASN A 183 21.55 18.61 -20.04
CA ASN A 183 21.87 19.97 -20.47
C ASN A 183 23.31 20.29 -20.04
N TRP A 184 24.29 19.79 -20.79
CA TRP A 184 25.73 20.00 -20.57
C TRP A 184 26.11 21.50 -20.50
N ASP A 185 25.30 22.35 -21.13
CA ASP A 185 25.55 23.80 -21.22
C ASP A 185 25.48 24.56 -19.90
N ASP A 186 24.75 24.04 -18.90
CA ASP A 186 24.58 24.72 -17.60
C ASP A 186 25.44 24.09 -16.48
N ASN A 187 26.36 23.17 -16.81
CA ASN A 187 27.19 22.54 -15.78
C ASN A 187 28.27 23.54 -15.30
N PRO A 188 28.40 23.80 -13.98
CA PRO A 188 29.50 24.61 -13.43
C PRO A 188 30.88 24.15 -13.89
N ASP A 189 31.06 22.85 -14.15
CA ASP A 189 32.31 22.31 -14.68
C ASP A 189 32.62 22.81 -16.10
N LYS A 190 31.60 23.06 -16.95
CA LYS A 190 31.77 23.66 -18.28
C LYS A 190 32.32 25.07 -18.16
N THR A 191 31.74 25.87 -17.27
CA THR A 191 32.18 27.25 -17.01
C THR A 191 33.63 27.29 -16.49
N ILE A 192 34.02 26.33 -15.66
CA ILE A 192 35.42 26.20 -15.18
C ILE A 192 36.36 25.84 -16.34
N LEU A 193 35.97 24.90 -17.20
CA LEU A 193 36.76 24.47 -18.36
C LEU A 193 36.90 25.59 -19.40
N GLU A 194 35.86 26.39 -19.63
CA GLU A 194 35.91 27.57 -20.49
C GLU A 194 36.85 28.66 -19.95
N MET A 195 36.79 28.95 -18.64
CA MET A 195 37.73 29.88 -18.00
C MET A 195 39.18 29.37 -18.05
N ALA A 196 39.37 28.05 -18.02
CA ALA A 196 40.67 27.41 -18.22
C ALA A 196 41.11 27.36 -19.70
N GLY A 197 40.30 27.88 -20.63
CA GLY A 197 40.62 28.00 -22.05
C GLY A 197 40.24 26.81 -22.92
N PHE A 198 39.52 25.81 -22.40
CA PHE A 198 39.04 24.68 -23.19
C PHE A 198 37.77 25.06 -23.97
N LYS A 199 37.90 25.18 -25.30
CA LYS A 199 36.76 25.34 -26.22
C LYS A 199 36.27 23.98 -26.70
N PHE A 200 34.99 23.67 -26.51
CA PHE A 200 34.38 22.40 -26.92
C PHE A 200 34.06 22.37 -28.43
N SER A 201 33.91 21.16 -28.99
CA SER A 201 33.83 20.92 -30.44
C SER A 201 32.63 21.58 -31.13
N ASP A 202 31.48 21.63 -30.47
CA ASP A 202 30.25 22.18 -31.05
C ASP A 202 30.33 23.70 -31.21
N GLU A 203 30.97 24.39 -30.26
CA GLU A 203 31.19 25.85 -30.34
C GLU A 203 32.28 26.23 -31.35
N ARG A 204 33.34 25.42 -31.50
CA ARG A 204 34.34 25.63 -32.57
C ARG A 204 33.71 25.55 -33.95
N ARG A 205 32.90 24.50 -34.17
CA ARG A 205 32.18 24.30 -35.42
C ARG A 205 31.22 25.45 -35.74
N LYS A 206 30.57 26.03 -34.72
CA LYS A 206 29.68 27.18 -34.88
C LYS A 206 30.46 28.47 -35.22
N MET A 207 31.58 28.73 -34.54
CA MET A 207 32.48 29.85 -34.89
C MET A 207 33.06 29.73 -36.30
N ASP A 208 33.45 28.52 -36.73
CA ASP A 208 33.98 28.29 -38.08
C ASP A 208 32.91 28.56 -39.16
N LEU A 209 31.65 28.19 -38.90
CA LEU A 209 30.52 28.48 -39.77
C LEU A 209 30.21 29.99 -39.84
N GLU A 210 30.25 30.70 -38.71
CA GLU A 210 30.05 32.15 -38.66
C GLU A 210 31.19 32.92 -39.35
N ALA A 211 32.43 32.45 -39.21
CA ALA A 211 33.60 33.00 -39.90
C ALA A 211 33.57 32.77 -41.42
N GLN A 212 32.93 31.69 -41.88
CA GLN A 212 32.68 31.44 -43.31
C GLN A 212 31.55 32.29 -43.87
N SER A 213 30.56 32.66 -43.04
CA SER A 213 29.42 33.50 -43.42
C SER A 213 29.75 34.99 -43.54
N THR A 214 30.92 35.43 -43.06
CA THR A 214 31.36 36.83 -43.02
C THR A 214 32.44 37.18 -44.05
N ARG A 215 32.74 36.27 -44.99
CA ARG A 215 33.61 36.48 -46.16
C ARG A 215 32.77 36.50 -47.43
#